data_AF-C4LHF7-F1
#
_entry.id   AF-C4LHF7-F1
#
_cell.length_a   1.000
_cell.length_b   1.000
_cell.length_c   1.000
_cell.angle_alpha   90.00
_cell.angle_beta   90.00
_cell.angle_gamma   90.00
#
_symmetry.space_group_name_H-M   'P 1'
#
loop_
_entity.id
_entity.type
_entity.pdbx_description
1 polymer ?
#
loop_
_entity_poly.entity_id
_entity_poly.type
_entity_poly.pdbx_seq_one_letter_code
_entity_poly.pdbx_strand_id
1 'polypeptide(L)'
;MSDNEPFDSIDPAELARSSSDAREMPESLRGIDHAKVDRLGEVIVEPDDAMLMDLERAEEAAHASFAERNHDQGEQVPRALVIIVDDNAGEKSDRIGSLVAELLAEDHFGVDAVVRVASRKSKVRGALETAVVGGVDLAVTIGGVGVGPRDKTPEATKAVLDRRIPGIAQALRSSGLACGATDAGLSRGIAGISGSTVVVNLASSRAAIRDGMATLTPLVRYVINDMDRWNQ
;
A
#
# COMPACT_ATOMS: atom_id res chain seq x y z
N MET A 1 51.09 9.98 20.43
CA MET A 1 52.00 8.85 20.13
C MET A 1 51.82 7.88 21.28
N SER A 2 51.46 6.62 21.13
CA SER A 2 51.25 5.69 20.02
C SER A 2 50.80 4.42 20.75
N ASP A 3 49.76 3.72 20.30
CA ASP A 3 49.58 2.30 20.59
C ASP A 3 48.65 1.73 19.52
N ASN A 4 49.27 1.22 18.45
CA ASN A 4 48.62 0.44 17.42
C ASN A 4 49.40 -0.88 17.37
N GLU A 5 48.95 -1.85 18.16
CA GLU A 5 49.46 -3.22 18.12
C GLU A 5 49.13 -3.84 16.76
N PRO A 6 50.07 -4.54 16.09
CA PRO A 6 49.81 -5.15 14.80
C PRO A 6 48.87 -6.35 14.97
N PHE A 7 47.84 -6.43 14.13
CA PHE A 7 47.01 -7.63 14.01
C PHE A 7 47.91 -8.82 13.62
N ASP A 8 47.93 -9.82 14.50
CA ASP A 8 48.64 -11.08 14.32
C ASP A 8 48.20 -11.75 13.01
N SER A 9 49.16 -12.12 12.17
CA SER A 9 48.91 -12.78 10.89
C SER A 9 48.33 -14.16 11.13
N ILE A 10 47.10 -14.40 10.69
CA ILE A 10 46.45 -15.72 10.74
C ILE A 10 47.28 -16.70 9.90
N ASP A 11 47.72 -17.81 10.52
CA ASP A 11 48.49 -18.87 9.87
C ASP A 11 47.62 -19.60 8.81
N PRO A 12 48.00 -19.57 7.51
CA PRO A 12 47.28 -20.26 6.45
C PRO A 12 47.11 -21.77 6.67
N ALA A 13 48.02 -22.39 7.45
CA ALA A 13 47.98 -23.81 7.75
C ALA A 13 46.91 -24.18 8.80
N GLU A 14 46.42 -23.21 9.58
CA GLU A 14 45.34 -23.40 10.55
C GLU A 14 43.97 -23.29 9.87
N LEU A 15 43.84 -22.38 8.88
CA LEU A 15 42.65 -22.27 8.03
C LEU A 15 42.42 -23.52 7.17
N ALA A 16 43.50 -24.18 6.73
CA ALA A 16 43.42 -25.38 5.90
C ALA A 16 43.00 -26.65 6.66
N ARG A 17 43.14 -26.69 7.99
CA ARG A 17 42.72 -27.86 8.81
C ARG A 17 41.26 -27.79 9.26
N SER A 18 40.68 -26.59 9.31
CA SER A 18 39.25 -26.39 9.56
C SER A 18 38.37 -26.86 8.39
N SER A 19 38.92 -26.88 7.17
CA SER A 19 38.17 -27.23 5.96
C SER A 19 38.06 -28.74 5.67
N SER A 20 38.75 -29.60 6.42
CA SER A 20 38.70 -31.06 6.20
C SER A 20 37.62 -31.80 6.99
N ASP A 21 37.03 -31.19 8.03
CA ASP A 21 36.06 -31.85 8.93
C ASP A 21 34.60 -31.42 8.74
N ALA A 22 34.27 -30.61 7.73
CA ALA A 22 32.90 -30.14 7.47
C ALA A 22 32.28 -30.75 6.20
N ARG A 23 32.33 -32.09 6.05
CA ARG A 23 31.62 -32.82 4.99
C ARG A 23 30.35 -33.54 5.45
N GLU A 24 29.52 -32.89 6.26
CA GLU A 24 28.11 -33.25 6.30
C GLU A 24 27.22 -32.01 6.15
N MET A 25 26.61 -31.91 4.97
CA MET A 25 25.56 -30.92 4.69
C MET A 25 24.33 -31.20 5.57
N PRO A 26 23.77 -30.17 6.25
CA PRO A 26 22.55 -30.32 7.02
C PRO A 26 21.41 -30.87 6.14
N GLU A 27 20.59 -31.78 6.67
CA GLU A 27 19.53 -32.44 5.90
C GLU A 27 18.55 -31.45 5.23
N SER A 28 18.36 -30.27 5.81
CA SER A 28 17.52 -29.20 5.26
C SER A 28 18.01 -28.61 3.93
N LEU A 29 19.26 -28.88 3.54
CA LEU A 29 19.88 -28.35 2.32
C LEU A 29 20.07 -29.42 1.23
N ARG A 30 19.78 -30.70 1.50
CA ARG A 30 20.02 -31.82 0.57
C ARG A 30 19.11 -31.87 -0.66
N GLY A 31 18.19 -30.91 -0.81
CA GLY A 31 17.31 -30.75 -1.96
C GLY A 31 17.44 -29.41 -2.68
N ILE A 32 18.41 -28.57 -2.31
CA ILE A 32 18.70 -27.35 -3.04
C ILE A 32 19.52 -27.73 -4.26
N ASP A 33 18.95 -27.50 -5.43
CA ASP A 33 19.67 -27.54 -6.68
C ASP A 33 20.74 -26.43 -6.68
N HIS A 34 21.99 -26.82 -6.39
CA HIS A 34 23.11 -25.88 -6.35
C HIS A 34 23.40 -25.24 -7.72
N ALA A 35 22.86 -25.78 -8.83
CA ALA A 35 22.91 -25.11 -10.12
C ALA A 35 22.06 -23.83 -10.19
N LYS A 36 21.11 -23.65 -9.25
CA LYS A 36 20.32 -22.39 -9.13
C LYS A 36 20.94 -21.35 -8.21
N VAL A 37 22.00 -21.70 -7.47
CA VAL A 37 22.68 -20.81 -6.52
C VAL A 37 23.83 -20.03 -7.17
N ASP A 38 24.17 -20.33 -8.43
CA ASP A 38 25.25 -19.68 -9.18
C ASP A 38 24.91 -18.29 -9.77
N ARG A 39 23.85 -17.64 -9.30
CA ARG A 39 23.50 -16.26 -9.69
C ARG A 39 24.17 -15.18 -8.83
N LEU A 40 25.36 -15.48 -8.30
CA LEU A 40 26.22 -14.49 -7.63
C LEU A 40 27.34 -13.97 -8.54
N GLY A 41 27.48 -14.52 -9.75
CA GLY A 41 28.40 -14.05 -10.80
C GLY A 41 27.72 -13.45 -12.03
N GLU A 42 26.38 -13.38 -12.06
CA GLU A 42 25.68 -12.66 -13.12
C GLU A 42 25.94 -11.16 -12.96
N VAL A 43 26.58 -10.56 -13.97
CA VAL A 43 26.65 -9.11 -14.09
C VAL A 43 25.21 -8.63 -14.16
N ILE A 44 24.75 -7.91 -13.12
CA ILE A 44 23.50 -7.17 -13.19
C ILE A 44 23.71 -6.11 -14.27
N VAL A 45 23.20 -6.38 -15.46
CA VAL A 45 23.24 -5.44 -16.58
C VAL A 45 22.32 -4.29 -16.18
N GLU A 46 22.88 -3.09 -16.04
CA GLU A 46 22.04 -1.91 -15.88
C GLU A 46 21.16 -1.77 -17.12
N PRO A 47 19.83 -1.57 -16.93
CA PRO A 47 18.93 -1.42 -18.06
C PRO A 47 19.38 -0.21 -18.89
N ASP A 48 19.53 -0.41 -20.19
CA ASP A 48 19.81 0.68 -21.11
C ASP A 48 18.56 1.55 -21.34
N ASP A 49 18.76 2.73 -21.90
CA ASP A 49 17.66 3.69 -22.15
C ASP A 49 16.53 3.09 -23.02
N ALA A 50 16.86 2.12 -23.89
CA ALA A 50 15.88 1.44 -24.73
C ALA A 50 14.97 0.51 -23.89
N MET A 51 15.57 -0.29 -23.01
CA MET A 51 14.84 -1.16 -22.08
C MET A 51 13.98 -0.35 -21.11
N LEU A 52 14.46 0.80 -20.65
CA LEU A 52 13.70 1.70 -19.78
C LEU A 52 12.45 2.24 -20.49
N MET A 53 12.60 2.72 -21.73
CA MET A 53 11.47 3.22 -22.53
C MET A 53 10.46 2.13 -22.88
N ASP A 54 10.90 0.88 -23.08
CA ASP A 54 9.99 -0.22 -23.38
C ASP A 54 9.20 -0.65 -22.14
N LEU A 55 9.78 -0.57 -20.94
CA LEU A 55 9.08 -0.73 -19.67
C LEU A 55 8.03 0.36 -19.46
N GLU A 56 8.39 1.63 -19.69
CA GLU A 56 7.44 2.76 -19.61
C GLU A 56 6.29 2.58 -20.60
N ARG A 57 6.57 2.21 -21.85
CA ARG A 57 5.52 1.91 -22.86
C ARG A 57 4.65 0.73 -22.46
N ALA A 58 5.22 -0.30 -21.83
CA ALA A 58 4.46 -1.45 -21.36
C ALA A 58 3.55 -1.08 -20.17
N GLU A 59 4.00 -0.22 -19.27
CA GLU A 59 3.18 0.35 -18.19
C GLU A 59 2.08 1.26 -18.74
N GLU A 60 2.38 2.13 -19.69
CA GLU A 60 1.40 2.99 -20.37
C GLU A 60 0.36 2.15 -21.13
N ALA A 61 0.78 1.10 -21.84
CA ALA A 61 -0.12 0.20 -22.55
C ALA A 61 -0.96 -0.66 -21.60
N ALA A 62 -0.42 -1.08 -20.45
CA ALA A 62 -1.17 -1.77 -19.41
C ALA A 62 -2.26 -0.86 -18.83
N HIS A 63 -1.93 0.40 -18.51
CA HIS A 63 -2.88 1.40 -18.06
C HIS A 63 -3.93 1.73 -19.14
N ALA A 64 -3.52 1.90 -20.39
CA ALA A 64 -4.41 2.17 -21.51
C ALA A 64 -5.37 1.00 -21.78
N SER A 65 -4.88 -0.24 -21.79
CA SER A 65 -5.72 -1.42 -21.98
C SER A 65 -6.67 -1.70 -20.81
N PHE A 66 -6.36 -1.20 -19.61
CA PHE A 66 -7.25 -1.22 -18.45
C PHE A 66 -8.33 -0.13 -18.59
N ALA A 67 -7.97 1.05 -19.07
CA ALA A 67 -8.91 2.14 -19.37
C ALA A 67 -9.86 1.81 -20.54
N GLU A 68 -9.36 1.26 -21.65
CA GLU A 68 -10.15 0.92 -22.84
C GLU A 68 -11.19 -0.19 -22.58
N ARG A 69 -10.89 -1.14 -21.67
CA ARG A 69 -11.85 -2.18 -21.26
C ARG A 69 -13.05 -1.63 -20.48
N ASN A 70 -12.93 -0.45 -19.90
CA ASN A 70 -13.97 0.17 -19.07
C ASN A 70 -14.92 1.08 -19.87
N HIS A 71 -14.48 1.61 -21.02
CA HIS A 71 -15.25 2.59 -21.82
C HIS A 71 -16.53 2.09 -22.51
N ASP A 72 -16.79 0.77 -22.55
CA ASP A 72 -17.87 0.19 -23.37
C ASP A 72 -19.20 -0.05 -22.62
N GLN A 73 -19.26 0.28 -21.31
CA GLN A 73 -20.51 0.32 -20.54
C GLN A 73 -20.64 1.72 -19.98
N GLY A 74 -21.74 2.44 -20.23
CA GLY A 74 -21.94 3.85 -19.84
C GLY A 74 -21.55 4.13 -18.38
N GLU A 75 -20.27 4.49 -18.18
CA GLU A 75 -19.59 4.29 -16.92
C GLU A 75 -20.02 5.40 -15.96
N GLN A 76 -20.88 5.05 -15.00
CA GLN A 76 -21.21 5.95 -13.90
C GLN A 76 -19.91 6.27 -13.16
N VAL A 77 -19.59 7.56 -13.03
CA VAL A 77 -18.41 8.00 -12.29
C VAL A 77 -18.56 7.56 -10.83
N PRO A 78 -17.67 6.70 -10.31
CA PRO A 78 -17.79 6.20 -8.94
C PRO A 78 -17.65 7.35 -7.95
N ARG A 79 -18.56 7.41 -6.97
CA ARG A 79 -18.65 8.45 -5.95
C ARG A 79 -17.76 8.12 -4.76
N ALA A 80 -17.07 9.12 -4.25
CA ALA A 80 -16.14 8.99 -3.14
C ALA A 80 -16.45 9.98 -2.01
N LEU A 81 -16.30 9.52 -0.77
CA LEU A 81 -16.28 10.35 0.44
C LEU A 81 -14.89 10.29 1.08
N VAL A 82 -14.30 11.47 1.32
CA VAL A 82 -13.01 11.60 2.01
C VAL A 82 -13.24 11.97 3.46
N ILE A 83 -12.68 11.20 4.40
CA ILE A 83 -12.84 11.40 5.84
C ILE A 83 -11.46 11.67 6.46
N ILE A 84 -11.19 12.93 6.80
CA ILE A 84 -9.95 13.33 7.48
C ILE A 84 -10.10 13.10 8.98
N VAL A 85 -9.25 12.25 9.54
CA VAL A 85 -9.22 11.93 10.97
C VAL A 85 -8.08 12.70 11.63
N ASP A 86 -8.41 13.84 12.23
CA ASP A 86 -7.46 14.69 12.95
C ASP A 86 -8.16 15.39 14.13
N ASP A 87 -7.47 15.49 15.27
CA ASP A 87 -7.94 16.26 16.42
C ASP A 87 -7.64 17.76 16.28
N ASN A 88 -6.70 18.13 15.40
CA ASN A 88 -6.28 19.50 15.21
C ASN A 88 -7.15 20.18 14.14
N ALA A 89 -7.73 21.32 14.49
CA ALA A 89 -8.30 22.23 13.51
C ALA A 89 -7.16 23.03 12.87
N GLY A 90 -7.06 23.03 11.54
CA GLY A 90 -6.09 23.88 10.85
C GLY A 90 -5.87 23.53 9.38
N GLU A 91 -5.17 24.43 8.70
CA GLU A 91 -4.90 24.39 7.27
C GLU A 91 -4.24 23.09 6.77
N LYS A 92 -3.54 22.36 7.65
CA LYS A 92 -2.92 21.09 7.30
C LYS A 92 -3.96 20.07 6.84
N SER A 93 -5.06 19.96 7.57
CA SER A 93 -6.15 19.02 7.27
C SER A 93 -6.87 19.40 5.99
N ASP A 94 -7.01 20.71 5.74
CA ASP A 94 -7.63 21.22 4.52
C ASP A 94 -6.74 20.92 3.29
N ARG A 95 -5.42 21.10 3.40
CA ARG A 95 -4.46 20.72 2.34
C ARG A 95 -4.46 19.22 2.05
N ILE A 96 -4.60 18.38 3.07
CA ILE A 96 -4.73 16.92 2.89
C ILE A 96 -6.04 16.61 2.16
N GLY A 97 -7.14 17.22 2.57
CA GLY A 97 -8.44 17.08 1.92
C GLY A 97 -8.39 17.43 0.43
N SER A 98 -7.82 18.59 0.09
CA SER A 98 -7.61 19.02 -1.31
C SER A 98 -6.75 18.03 -2.09
N LEU A 99 -5.62 17.59 -1.53
CA LEU A 99 -4.74 16.63 -2.19
C LEU A 99 -5.46 15.31 -2.53
N VAL A 100 -6.23 14.76 -1.59
CA VAL A 100 -6.93 13.49 -1.82
C VAL A 100 -8.06 13.67 -2.84
N ALA A 101 -8.78 14.80 -2.78
CA ALA A 101 -9.82 15.09 -3.74
C ALA A 101 -9.28 15.28 -5.17
N GLU A 102 -8.13 15.94 -5.31
CA GLU A 102 -7.42 16.09 -6.59
C GLU A 102 -7.02 14.72 -7.17
N LEU A 103 -6.36 13.87 -6.38
CA LEU A 103 -5.94 12.53 -6.81
C LEU A 103 -7.13 11.63 -7.19
N LEU A 104 -8.24 11.71 -6.45
CA LEU A 104 -9.46 10.99 -6.79
C LEU A 104 -10.07 11.49 -8.10
N ALA A 105 -10.08 12.80 -8.33
CA ALA A 105 -10.59 13.38 -9.56
C ALA A 105 -9.73 13.01 -10.78
N GLU A 106 -8.39 12.98 -10.63
CA GLU A 106 -7.45 12.49 -11.66
C GLU A 106 -7.75 11.04 -12.04
N ASP A 107 -8.14 10.21 -11.08
CA ASP A 107 -8.54 8.81 -11.29
C ASP A 107 -10.04 8.61 -11.59
N HIS A 108 -10.73 9.69 -11.98
CA HIS A 108 -12.14 9.70 -12.41
C HIS A 108 -13.12 9.20 -11.33
N PHE A 109 -12.93 9.64 -10.09
CA PHE A 109 -13.92 9.54 -9.00
C PHE A 109 -14.61 10.88 -8.76
N GLY A 110 -15.91 10.86 -8.52
CA GLY A 110 -16.70 12.02 -8.10
C GLY A 110 -16.63 12.20 -6.59
N VAL A 111 -16.00 13.27 -6.10
CA VAL A 111 -15.85 13.49 -4.65
C VAL A 111 -17.09 14.22 -4.11
N ASP A 112 -17.97 13.47 -3.43
CA ASP A 112 -19.23 14.00 -2.89
C ASP A 112 -18.97 15.00 -1.75
N ALA A 113 -18.03 14.69 -0.86
CA ALA A 113 -17.58 15.61 0.17
C ALA A 113 -16.23 15.20 0.79
N VAL A 114 -15.58 16.21 1.39
CA VAL A 114 -14.46 16.02 2.32
C VAL A 114 -14.94 16.40 3.71
N VAL A 115 -14.96 15.43 4.63
CA VAL A 115 -15.41 15.63 6.01
C VAL A 115 -14.26 15.46 6.99
N ARG A 116 -14.22 16.29 8.02
CA ARG A 116 -13.25 16.18 9.12
C ARG A 116 -13.91 15.65 10.38
N VAL A 117 -13.27 14.70 11.03
CA VAL A 117 -13.72 14.12 12.29
C VAL A 117 -12.58 14.03 13.30
N ALA A 118 -12.93 14.18 14.58
CA ALA A 118 -11.98 13.95 15.67
C ALA A 118 -11.52 12.49 15.71
N SER A 119 -10.33 12.25 16.25
CA SER A 119 -9.71 10.92 16.42
C SER A 119 -10.37 10.12 17.54
N ARG A 120 -11.68 9.88 17.39
CA ARG A 120 -12.53 9.13 18.31
C ARG A 120 -13.25 8.06 17.52
N LYS A 121 -13.23 6.82 18.04
CA LYS A 121 -13.87 5.66 17.39
C LYS A 121 -15.30 5.94 16.95
N SER A 122 -16.12 6.56 17.80
CA SER A 122 -17.52 6.86 17.48
C SER A 122 -17.69 7.91 16.38
N LYS A 123 -16.79 8.90 16.28
CA LYS A 123 -16.86 9.95 15.25
C LYS A 123 -16.45 9.41 13.88
N VAL A 124 -15.37 8.63 13.82
CA VAL A 124 -14.95 7.94 12.60
C VAL A 124 -16.02 6.96 12.13
N ARG A 125 -16.56 6.15 13.06
CA ARG A 125 -17.63 5.20 12.75
C ARG A 125 -18.86 5.90 12.18
N GLY A 126 -19.33 6.98 12.81
CA GLY A 126 -20.52 7.71 12.33
C GLY A 126 -20.32 8.29 10.93
N ALA A 127 -19.13 8.81 10.60
CA ALA A 127 -18.85 9.30 9.25
C ALA A 127 -18.84 8.17 8.21
N LEU A 128 -18.30 7.00 8.56
CA LEU A 128 -18.33 5.81 7.70
C LEU A 128 -19.77 5.31 7.49
N GLU A 129 -20.58 5.25 8.55
CA GLU A 129 -21.99 4.86 8.45
C GLU A 129 -22.77 5.85 7.55
N THR A 130 -22.51 7.16 7.65
CA THR A 130 -23.08 8.15 6.74
C THR A 130 -22.67 7.91 5.29
N ALA A 131 -21.40 7.55 5.04
CA ALA A 131 -20.93 7.22 3.70
C ALA A 131 -21.70 6.03 3.11
N VAL A 132 -21.83 4.95 3.89
CA VAL A 132 -22.54 3.73 3.50
C VAL A 132 -24.02 4.00 3.24
N VAL A 133 -24.69 4.73 4.15
CA VAL A 133 -26.11 5.11 3.96
C VAL A 133 -26.30 6.04 2.76
N GLY A 134 -25.34 6.91 2.48
CA GLY A 134 -25.33 7.77 1.29
C GLY A 134 -25.07 7.02 -0.02
N GLY A 135 -24.71 5.74 0.05
CA GLY A 135 -24.46 4.88 -1.10
C GLY A 135 -23.27 5.34 -1.95
N VAL A 136 -22.22 5.89 -1.33
CA VAL A 136 -20.98 6.20 -2.06
C VAL A 136 -20.26 4.89 -2.40
N ASP A 137 -19.51 4.87 -3.50
CA ASP A 137 -18.80 3.67 -3.95
C ASP A 137 -17.48 3.48 -3.18
N LEU A 138 -16.83 4.58 -2.78
CA LEU A 138 -15.60 4.60 -2.00
C LEU A 138 -15.69 5.53 -0.78
N ALA A 139 -15.39 5.02 0.41
CA ALA A 139 -15.12 5.84 1.59
C ALA A 139 -13.64 5.67 2.00
N VAL A 140 -12.87 6.75 1.89
CA VAL A 140 -11.45 6.76 2.27
C VAL A 140 -11.23 7.58 3.53
N THR A 141 -10.66 6.96 4.56
CA THR A 141 -10.25 7.69 5.78
C THR A 141 -8.76 7.99 5.73
N ILE A 142 -8.36 9.20 6.11
CA ILE A 142 -6.97 9.62 6.17
C ILE A 142 -6.57 9.88 7.62
N GLY A 143 -5.64 9.09 8.15
CA GLY A 143 -5.12 9.21 9.50
C GLY A 143 -5.80 8.31 10.55
N GLY A 144 -5.27 8.37 11.79
CA GLY A 144 -5.78 7.59 12.92
C GLY A 144 -5.46 6.08 12.84
N VAL A 145 -4.46 5.69 12.04
CA VAL A 145 -4.04 4.30 11.78
C VAL A 145 -2.72 3.90 12.45
N GLY A 146 -2.10 4.82 13.21
CA GLY A 146 -0.84 4.56 13.94
C GLY A 146 -1.02 3.64 15.16
N VAL A 147 0.01 3.50 15.99
CA VAL A 147 -0.03 2.67 17.21
C VAL A 147 -0.46 3.44 18.47
N GLY A 148 -0.72 4.73 18.35
CA GLY A 148 -1.07 5.60 19.46
C GLY A 148 -2.43 5.26 20.09
N PRO A 149 -2.67 5.67 21.34
CA PRO A 149 -3.92 5.38 22.05
C PRO A 149 -5.15 6.05 21.41
N ARG A 150 -4.95 7.06 20.56
CA ARG A 150 -6.00 7.78 19.82
C ARG A 150 -6.22 7.24 18.41
N ASP A 151 -5.28 6.44 17.88
CA ASP A 151 -5.42 5.82 16.57
C ASP A 151 -6.48 4.73 16.64
N LYS A 152 -7.73 5.09 16.35
CA LYS A 152 -8.90 4.21 16.44
C LYS A 152 -9.64 4.03 15.12
N THR A 153 -9.06 4.52 14.02
CA THR A 153 -9.65 4.40 12.69
C THR A 153 -9.84 2.93 12.27
N PRO A 154 -8.85 2.01 12.46
CA PRO A 154 -9.05 0.60 12.11
C PRO A 154 -10.16 -0.07 12.94
N GLU A 155 -10.26 0.25 14.23
CA GLU A 155 -11.29 -0.30 15.13
C GLU A 155 -12.68 0.25 14.84
N ALA A 156 -12.78 1.51 14.41
CA ALA A 156 -14.02 2.10 13.93
C ALA A 156 -14.46 1.44 12.63
N THR A 157 -13.54 1.33 11.67
CA THR A 157 -13.77 0.72 10.36
C THR A 157 -14.21 -0.73 10.51
N LYS A 158 -13.55 -1.51 11.38
CA LYS A 158 -13.88 -2.92 11.62
C LYS A 158 -15.34 -3.12 12.06
N ALA A 159 -15.91 -2.13 12.74
CA ALA A 159 -17.29 -2.20 13.24
C ALA A 159 -18.35 -1.92 12.15
N VAL A 160 -17.94 -1.42 10.98
CA VAL A 160 -18.83 -1.05 9.86
C VAL A 160 -18.73 -2.06 8.71
N LEU A 161 -17.58 -2.72 8.56
CA LEU A 161 -17.36 -3.68 7.47
C LEU A 161 -18.21 -4.96 7.62
N ASP A 162 -18.88 -5.33 6.52
CA ASP A 162 -19.53 -6.63 6.36
C ASP A 162 -18.49 -7.71 6.01
N ARG A 163 -17.57 -7.36 5.11
CA ARG A 163 -16.53 -8.26 4.61
C ARG A 163 -15.20 -7.53 4.50
N ARG A 164 -14.14 -8.12 5.03
CA ARG A 164 -12.77 -7.58 4.91
C ARG A 164 -12.15 -7.96 3.58
N ILE A 165 -11.33 -7.07 3.04
CA ILE A 165 -10.45 -7.32 1.89
C ILE A 165 -9.00 -7.07 2.33
N PRO A 166 -8.33 -8.07 2.96
CA PRO A 166 -6.97 -7.90 3.46
C PRO A 166 -5.96 -7.54 2.36
N GLY A 167 -6.20 -7.98 1.11
CA GLY A 167 -5.33 -7.73 -0.04
C GLY A 167 -5.06 -6.25 -0.29
N ILE A 168 -6.09 -5.39 -0.23
CA ILE A 168 -5.92 -3.93 -0.38
C ILE A 168 -5.02 -3.39 0.74
N ALA A 169 -5.29 -3.76 2.00
CA ALA A 169 -4.49 -3.29 3.12
C ALA A 169 -3.03 -3.79 3.06
N GLN A 170 -2.79 -4.99 2.52
CA GLN A 170 -1.46 -5.54 2.30
C GLN A 170 -0.72 -4.80 1.18
N ALA A 171 -1.38 -4.56 0.05
CA ALA A 171 -0.81 -3.80 -1.06
C ALA A 171 -0.39 -2.38 -0.63
N LEU A 172 -1.28 -1.68 0.09
CA LEU A 172 -1.01 -0.34 0.61
C LEU A 172 0.20 -0.29 1.55
N ARG A 173 0.35 -1.28 2.45
CA ARG A 173 1.54 -1.37 3.31
C ARG A 173 2.80 -1.68 2.52
N SER A 174 2.71 -2.58 1.54
CA SER A 174 3.84 -2.97 0.71
C SER A 174 4.35 -1.80 -0.11
N SER A 175 3.45 -1.09 -0.80
CA SER A 175 3.77 0.10 -1.59
C SER A 175 4.30 1.22 -0.70
N GLY A 176 3.63 1.47 0.43
CA GLY A 176 4.06 2.47 1.41
C GLY A 176 5.48 2.24 1.93
N LEU A 177 5.85 0.97 2.19
CA LEU A 177 7.21 0.64 2.59
C LEU A 177 8.21 0.84 1.45
N ALA A 178 7.85 0.48 0.22
CA ALA A 178 8.70 0.64 -0.96
C ALA A 178 8.99 2.11 -1.29
N CYS A 179 8.02 3.02 -1.09
CA CYS A 179 8.21 4.46 -1.30
C CYS A 179 8.80 5.21 -0.09
N GLY A 180 9.20 4.49 0.97
CA GLY A 180 9.79 5.09 2.18
C GLY A 180 8.79 5.78 3.13
N ALA A 181 7.49 5.62 2.91
CA ALA A 181 6.45 6.09 3.81
C ALA A 181 6.28 5.11 5.00
N THR A 182 7.12 5.25 6.03
CA THR A 182 7.09 4.39 7.22
C THR A 182 5.72 4.33 7.90
N ASP A 183 4.97 5.43 7.90
CA ASP A 183 3.62 5.47 8.48
C ASP A 183 2.60 4.66 7.66
N ALA A 184 2.76 4.56 6.34
CA ALA A 184 1.99 3.65 5.50
C ALA A 184 2.41 2.20 5.72
N GLY A 185 3.72 1.91 5.72
CA GLY A 185 4.25 0.54 5.89
C GLY A 185 3.84 -0.11 7.22
N LEU A 186 3.82 0.66 8.31
CA LEU A 186 3.40 0.20 9.64
C LEU A 186 1.92 0.44 9.96
N SER A 187 1.15 0.93 8.98
CA SER A 187 -0.26 1.25 9.16
C SER A 187 -1.08 0.04 9.62
N ARG A 188 -1.86 0.22 10.70
CA ARG A 188 -2.88 -0.75 11.11
C ARG A 188 -4.17 -0.65 10.31
N GLY A 189 -4.19 0.21 9.29
CA GLY A 189 -5.32 0.43 8.39
C GLY A 189 -5.85 -0.88 7.82
N ILE A 190 -7.17 -0.93 7.68
CA ILE A 190 -7.88 -2.07 7.09
C ILE A 190 -8.71 -1.59 5.90
N ALA A 191 -9.13 -2.54 5.08
CA ALA A 191 -10.00 -2.32 3.94
C ALA A 191 -11.07 -3.40 3.86
N GLY A 192 -12.21 -3.08 3.26
CA GLY A 192 -13.31 -4.02 3.06
C GLY A 192 -14.53 -3.38 2.42
N ILE A 193 -15.63 -4.13 2.44
CA ILE A 193 -16.93 -3.73 1.90
C ILE A 193 -17.92 -3.58 3.06
N SER A 194 -18.78 -2.56 2.96
CA SER A 194 -19.98 -2.38 3.78
C SER A 194 -21.12 -1.94 2.87
N GLY A 195 -22.18 -2.75 2.75
CA GLY A 195 -23.23 -2.59 1.75
C GLY A 195 -22.64 -2.58 0.33
N SER A 196 -22.83 -1.48 -0.40
CA SER A 196 -22.24 -1.24 -1.72
C SER A 196 -20.97 -0.38 -1.69
N THR A 197 -20.46 -0.03 -0.50
CA THR A 197 -19.34 0.90 -0.33
C THR A 197 -18.05 0.15 -0.02
N VAL A 198 -16.98 0.46 -0.76
CA VAL A 198 -15.61 0.06 -0.40
C VAL A 198 -15.05 1.04 0.62
N VAL A 199 -14.61 0.56 1.78
CA VAL A 199 -14.07 1.38 2.87
C VAL A 199 -12.59 1.07 3.07
N VAL A 200 -11.75 2.10 3.08
CA VAL A 200 -10.29 1.97 3.12
C VAL A 200 -9.66 2.98 4.09
N ASN A 201 -8.65 2.55 4.85
CA ASN A 201 -7.88 3.45 5.71
C ASN A 201 -6.47 3.70 5.18
N LEU A 202 -6.10 4.98 5.01
CA LEU A 202 -4.76 5.42 4.67
C LEU A 202 -4.09 6.17 5.82
N ALA A 203 -2.77 6.15 5.84
CA ALA A 203 -1.97 7.02 6.70
C ALA A 203 -1.98 8.47 6.15
N SER A 204 -1.52 9.43 6.95
CA SER A 204 -1.72 10.87 6.67
C SER A 204 -0.47 11.61 6.22
N SER A 205 0.69 10.95 6.10
CA SER A 205 1.84 11.58 5.45
C SER A 205 1.57 11.80 3.96
N ARG A 206 2.18 12.85 3.39
CA ARG A 206 1.99 13.19 1.97
C ARG A 206 2.46 12.06 1.04
N ALA A 207 3.54 11.36 1.41
CA ALA A 207 4.05 10.20 0.68
C ALA A 207 3.04 9.04 0.74
N ALA A 208 2.54 8.71 1.94
CA ALA A 208 1.53 7.68 2.13
C ALA A 208 0.24 7.94 1.34
N ILE A 209 -0.20 9.20 1.26
CA ILE A 209 -1.39 9.57 0.50
C ILE A 209 -1.16 9.39 -1.00
N ARG A 210 -0.07 9.93 -1.55
CA ARG A 210 0.19 9.86 -3.00
C ARG A 210 0.35 8.41 -3.48
N ASP A 211 1.25 7.68 -2.82
CA ASP A 211 1.53 6.28 -3.16
C ASP A 211 0.33 5.38 -2.85
N GLY A 212 -0.32 5.61 -1.71
CA GLY A 212 -1.51 4.89 -1.32
C GLY A 212 -2.66 5.08 -2.29
N MET A 213 -2.91 6.30 -2.76
CA MET A 213 -3.96 6.57 -3.76
C MET A 213 -3.67 5.90 -5.10
N ALA A 214 -2.43 6.01 -5.61
CA ALA A 214 -2.02 5.36 -6.86
C ALA A 214 -2.16 3.82 -6.79
N THR A 215 -1.87 3.22 -5.63
CA THR A 215 -2.11 1.79 -5.40
C THR A 215 -3.60 1.48 -5.26
N LEU A 216 -4.36 2.37 -4.63
CA LEU A 216 -5.72 2.11 -4.21
C LEU A 216 -6.73 2.14 -5.35
N THR A 217 -6.68 3.16 -6.19
CA THR A 217 -7.72 3.45 -7.19
C THR A 217 -7.94 2.32 -8.19
N PRO A 218 -6.92 1.67 -8.79
CA PRO A 218 -7.15 0.52 -9.67
C PRO A 218 -7.75 -0.68 -8.93
N LEU A 219 -7.33 -0.92 -7.68
CA LEU A 219 -7.86 -2.02 -6.87
C LEU A 219 -9.32 -1.80 -6.49
N VAL A 220 -9.69 -0.58 -6.09
CA VAL A 220 -11.06 -0.22 -5.74
C VAL A 220 -11.96 -0.28 -6.96
N ARG A 221 -11.50 0.23 -8.12
CA ARG A 221 -12.27 0.15 -9.38
C ARG A 221 -12.60 -1.30 -9.75
N TYR A 222 -11.62 -2.19 -9.62
CA TYR A 222 -11.87 -3.63 -9.82
C TYR A 222 -12.95 -4.16 -8.86
N VAL A 223 -12.88 -3.81 -7.57
CA VAL A 223 -13.85 -4.27 -6.57
C VAL A 223 -15.25 -3.72 -6.83
N ILE A 224 -15.39 -2.45 -7.18
CA ILE A 224 -16.67 -1.83 -7.54
C ILE A 224 -17.28 -2.56 -8.74
N ASN A 225 -16.51 -2.70 -9.82
CA ASN A 225 -16.96 -3.38 -11.03
C ASN A 225 -17.29 -4.86 -10.79
N ASP A 226 -16.58 -5.53 -9.87
CA ASP A 226 -16.91 -6.90 -9.46
C ASP A 226 -18.24 -6.94 -8.71
N MET A 227 -18.48 -6.04 -7.75
CA MET A 227 -19.74 -5.97 -7.00
C MET A 227 -20.95 -5.73 -7.91
N ASP A 228 -20.82 -4.85 -8.90
CA ASP A 228 -21.92 -4.51 -9.83
C ASP A 228 -22.39 -5.70 -10.66
N ARG A 229 -21.50 -6.65 -10.97
CA ARG A 229 -21.84 -7.87 -11.71
C ARG A 229 -22.83 -8.77 -10.98
N TRP A 230 -22.89 -8.70 -9.65
CA TRP A 230 -23.79 -9.52 -8.84
C TRP A 230 -25.13 -8.84 -8.54
N ASN A 231 -25.24 -7.54 -8.84
CA ASN A 231 -26.44 -6.73 -8.63
C ASN A 231 -27.31 -6.60 -9.89
N GLN A 232 -26.86 -7.12 -11.03
CA GLN A 232 -27.61 -7.23 -12.29
C GLN A 232 -28.34 -8.58 -12.38
#